data_AF-A0A074LX77-F1
#
_entry.id   AF-A0A074LX77-F1
#
_cell.length_a   1.000
_cell.length_b   1.000
_cell.length_c   1.000
_cell.angle_alpha   90.00
_cell.angle_beta   90.00
_cell.angle_gamma   90.00
#
_symmetry.space_group_name_H-M   'P 1'
#
loop_
_entity.id
_entity.type
_entity.pdbx_description
1 polymer ?
#
loop_
_entity_poly.entity_id
_entity_poly.type
_entity_poly.pdbx_seq_one_letter_code
_entity_poly.pdbx_strand_id
1 'polypeptide(L)'
;MLTRFGFTDYENKVYETLHHAGKPMTGYALAKDSGVPRGKIYEVLHRLVDKGIILESMTGNKSEYQAVDIEIVIKALTQNFYQNVEQLRTAYREDRPEVDDRVWMLKEDASMLLTMEEWIQKAATSIRLSLWADEFERLKPHLEKKEAEGVRVEALSLGSVPSALRHLTTFPVPEWERHSLERWRLLIVDESRILLAIFHNGEMKGVMTSSPQFVQFFLDFFYHDVALTEITNRYYDEVLVHDDQIRNLLIKLRY
;
A
#
# COMPACT_ATOMS: atom_id res chain seq x y z
N MET A 1 24.70 0.55 5.72
CA MET A 1 23.31 1.05 5.86
C MET A 1 22.84 1.91 4.68
N LEU A 2 23.73 2.67 4.03
CA LEU A 2 23.43 3.51 2.87
C LEU A 2 22.93 2.73 1.63
N THR A 3 23.16 1.42 1.57
CA THR A 3 22.69 0.57 0.46
C THR A 3 21.18 0.60 0.28
N ARG A 4 20.42 0.82 1.37
CA ARG A 4 18.96 1.00 1.32
C ARG A 4 18.51 2.30 0.65
N PHE A 5 19.44 3.24 0.43
CA PHE A 5 19.22 4.54 -0.18
C PHE A 5 19.88 4.66 -1.57
N GLY A 6 20.14 3.51 -2.23
CA GLY A 6 20.64 3.48 -3.60
C GLY A 6 22.17 3.62 -3.75
N PHE A 7 22.92 3.47 -2.65
CA PHE A 7 24.38 3.39 -2.70
C PHE A 7 24.86 1.95 -2.93
N THR A 8 26.00 1.81 -3.58
CA THR A 8 26.65 0.50 -3.73
C THR A 8 27.27 0.03 -2.41
N ASP A 9 27.54 -1.26 -2.29
CA ASP A 9 28.22 -1.83 -1.12
C ASP A 9 29.60 -1.17 -0.86
N TYR A 10 30.32 -0.81 -1.93
CA TYR A 10 31.62 -0.15 -1.79
C TYR A 10 31.48 1.29 -1.31
N GLU A 11 30.53 2.04 -1.85
CA GLU A 11 30.21 3.39 -1.38
C GLU A 11 29.83 3.38 0.11
N ASN A 12 29.01 2.42 0.52
CA ASN A 12 28.63 2.24 1.93
C ASN A 12 29.85 1.97 2.83
N LYS A 13 30.72 1.04 2.42
CA LYS A 13 31.93 0.70 3.20
C LYS A 13 32.86 1.89 3.36
N VAL A 14 33.11 2.64 2.29
CA VAL A 14 34.01 3.81 2.33
C VAL A 14 33.44 4.90 3.23
N TYR A 15 32.14 5.20 3.13
CA TYR A 15 31.51 6.18 4.01
C TYR A 15 31.56 5.74 5.48
N GLU A 16 31.21 4.49 5.79
CA GLU A 16 31.28 3.96 7.17
C GLU A 16 32.71 4.01 7.72
N THR A 17 33.73 3.69 6.93
CA THR A 17 35.14 3.83 7.33
C THR A 17 35.50 5.28 7.65
N LEU A 18 35.14 6.23 6.77
CA LEU A 18 35.39 7.66 6.99
C LEU A 18 34.66 8.20 8.23
N HIS A 19 33.40 7.81 8.40
CA HIS A 19 32.56 8.24 9.52
C HIS A 19 33.14 7.74 10.86
N HIS A 20 33.48 6.45 10.96
CA HIS A 20 34.07 5.89 12.19
C HIS A 20 35.48 6.42 12.48
N ALA A 21 36.27 6.74 11.45
CA ALA A 21 37.61 7.29 11.64
C ALA A 21 37.56 8.70 12.25
N GLY A 22 36.50 9.47 12.01
CA GLY A 22 36.31 10.82 12.56
C GLY A 22 37.37 11.85 12.11
N LYS A 23 38.16 11.54 11.08
CA LYS A 23 39.27 12.37 10.60
C LYS A 23 39.52 12.18 9.10
N PRO A 24 40.21 13.12 8.43
CA PRO A 24 40.58 12.96 7.04
C PRO A 24 41.45 11.71 6.78
N MET A 25 41.20 11.02 5.68
CA MET A 25 41.93 9.82 5.26
C MET A 25 42.33 9.89 3.79
N THR A 26 43.51 9.36 3.46
CA THR A 26 43.96 9.23 2.06
C THR A 26 43.24 8.07 1.36
N GLY A 27 43.12 8.13 0.03
CA GLY A 27 42.55 7.03 -0.76
C GLY A 27 43.26 5.69 -0.54
N TYR A 28 44.57 5.70 -0.30
CA TYR A 28 45.33 4.50 0.05
C TYR A 28 44.90 3.90 1.40
N ALA A 29 44.74 4.73 2.43
CA ALA A 29 44.27 4.29 3.74
C ALA A 29 42.83 3.75 3.65
N LEU A 30 41.97 4.43 2.89
CA LEU A 30 40.58 3.99 2.69
C LEU A 30 40.49 2.65 1.97
N ALA A 31 41.28 2.40 0.93
CA ALA A 31 41.30 1.08 0.28
C ALA A 31 41.72 -0.04 1.25
N LYS A 32 42.66 0.25 2.15
CA LYS A 32 43.12 -0.71 3.15
C LYS A 32 42.06 -0.98 4.22
N ASP A 33 41.45 0.07 4.76
CA ASP A 33 40.61 -0.02 5.96
C ASP A 33 39.14 -0.35 5.63
N SER A 34 38.64 0.04 4.45
CA SER A 34 37.28 -0.28 3.99
C SER A 34 37.14 -1.66 3.33
N GLY A 35 38.26 -2.28 2.96
CA GLY A 35 38.29 -3.54 2.19
C GLY A 35 37.83 -3.37 0.73
N VAL A 36 37.68 -2.15 0.22
CA VAL A 36 37.42 -1.88 -1.20
C VAL A 36 38.70 -2.08 -2.01
N PRO A 37 38.66 -2.82 -3.15
CA PRO A 37 39.84 -3.04 -3.97
C PRO A 37 40.52 -1.73 -4.41
N ARG A 38 41.86 -1.68 -4.34
CA ARG A 38 42.64 -0.48 -4.72
C ARG A 38 42.34 0.03 -6.13
N GLY A 39 42.06 -0.85 -7.08
CA GLY A 39 41.70 -0.46 -8.44
C GLY A 39 40.36 0.27 -8.57
N LYS A 40 39.49 0.22 -7.54
CA LYS A 40 38.15 0.81 -7.54
C LYS A 40 37.99 1.97 -6.54
N ILE A 41 38.95 2.18 -5.63
CA ILE A 41 38.77 3.14 -4.53
C ILE A 41 38.56 4.57 -5.03
N TYR A 42 39.34 5.02 -6.01
CA TYR A 42 39.24 6.39 -6.51
C TYR A 42 37.95 6.62 -7.31
N GLU A 43 37.45 5.61 -8.04
CA GLU A 43 36.13 5.67 -8.69
C GLU A 43 35.01 5.82 -7.66
N VAL A 44 35.08 5.05 -6.56
CA VAL A 44 34.11 5.12 -5.46
C VAL A 44 34.18 6.49 -4.77
N LEU A 45 35.38 6.98 -4.46
CA LEU A 45 35.57 8.29 -3.84
C LEU A 45 35.02 9.42 -4.71
N HIS A 46 35.31 9.41 -6.01
CA HIS A 46 34.78 10.39 -6.95
C HIS A 46 33.25 10.41 -6.93
N ARG A 47 32.58 9.25 -7.00
CA ARG A 47 31.12 9.16 -6.91
C ARG A 47 30.57 9.69 -5.58
N LEU A 48 31.25 9.40 -4.48
CA LEU A 48 30.83 9.87 -3.15
C LEU A 48 30.98 11.40 -3.01
N VAL A 49 32.03 11.98 -3.61
CA VAL A 49 32.22 13.43 -3.70
C VAL A 49 31.15 14.06 -4.59
N ASP A 50 30.88 13.50 -5.77
CA ASP A 50 29.83 13.98 -6.68
C ASP A 50 28.45 13.95 -6.02
N LYS A 51 28.17 12.91 -5.23
CA LYS A 51 26.93 12.78 -4.44
C LYS A 51 26.91 13.70 -3.21
N GLY A 52 28.01 14.41 -2.92
CA GLY A 52 28.12 15.35 -1.81
C GLY A 52 28.08 14.71 -0.42
N ILE A 53 28.41 13.41 -0.31
CA ILE A 53 28.37 12.70 0.99
C ILE A 53 29.75 12.53 1.62
N ILE A 54 30.81 12.83 0.88
CA ILE A 54 32.17 13.02 1.43
C ILE A 54 32.77 14.32 0.88
N LEU A 55 33.72 14.87 1.61
CA LEU A 55 34.52 16.02 1.21
C LEU A 55 35.86 15.52 0.67
N GLU A 56 36.41 16.22 -0.32
CA GLU A 56 37.77 16.05 -0.80
C GLU A 56 38.57 17.33 -0.56
N SER A 57 39.80 17.18 -0.06
CA SER A 57 40.76 18.25 0.09
C SER A 57 42.12 17.81 -0.44
N MET A 58 42.86 18.75 -1.02
CA MET A 58 44.22 18.50 -1.49
C MET A 58 45.23 19.12 -0.52
N THR A 59 45.97 18.27 0.18
CA THR A 59 47.03 18.68 1.12
C THR A 59 48.39 18.42 0.47
N GLY A 60 48.97 19.45 -0.15
CA GLY A 60 50.20 19.32 -0.94
C GLY A 60 49.96 18.53 -2.22
N ASN A 61 50.56 17.33 -2.33
CA ASN A 61 50.42 16.44 -3.49
C ASN A 61 49.59 15.18 -3.20
N LYS A 62 48.75 15.22 -2.16
CA LYS A 62 47.91 14.10 -1.72
C LYS A 62 46.47 14.56 -1.51
N SER A 63 45.51 13.82 -2.06
CA SER A 63 44.08 13.98 -1.75
C SER A 63 43.73 13.26 -0.46
N GLU A 64 42.99 13.95 0.40
CA GLU A 64 42.40 13.46 1.64
C GLU A 64 40.89 13.63 1.59
N TYR A 65 40.18 12.68 2.21
CA TYR A 65 38.74 12.62 2.18
C TYR A 65 38.18 12.57 3.59
N GLN A 66 37.03 13.20 3.81
CA GLN A 66 36.34 13.22 5.10
C GLN A 66 34.85 12.95 4.90
N ALA A 67 34.21 12.22 5.82
CA ALA A 67 32.77 12.05 5.79
C ALA A 67 32.07 13.40 6.05
N VAL A 68 31.03 13.69 5.27
CA VAL A 68 30.08 14.73 5.64
C VAL A 68 29.29 14.27 6.87
N ASP A 69 28.93 15.21 7.73
CA ASP A 69 28.09 14.96 8.90
C ASP A 69 26.82 14.18 8.53
N ILE A 70 26.52 13.14 9.30
CA ILE A 70 25.45 12.21 8.97
C ILE A 70 24.08 12.89 8.95
N GLU A 71 23.84 13.91 9.78
CA GLU A 71 22.56 14.65 9.77
C GLU A 71 22.40 15.46 8.48
N ILE A 72 23.49 15.99 7.94
CA ILE A 72 23.48 16.68 6.64
C ILE A 72 23.19 15.67 5.51
N VAL A 73 23.83 14.49 5.55
CA VAL A 73 23.59 13.42 4.57
C VAL A 73 22.14 12.94 4.62
N ILE A 74 21.60 12.69 5.81
CA ILE A 74 20.19 12.30 6.00
C ILE A 74 19.26 13.35 5.41
N LYS A 75 19.47 14.63 5.74
CA LYS A 75 18.65 15.73 5.24
C LYS A 75 18.68 15.82 3.71
N ALA A 76 19.86 15.69 3.10
CA ALA A 76 20.00 15.72 1.65
C ALA A 76 19.28 14.54 0.98
N LEU A 77 19.43 13.33 1.52
CA LEU A 77 18.74 12.13 1.00
C LEU A 77 17.22 12.26 1.10
N THR A 78 16.72 12.75 2.23
CA THR A 78 15.29 13.00 2.43
C THR A 78 14.76 14.04 1.44
N GLN A 79 15.46 15.16 1.26
CA GLN A 79 15.06 16.21 0.32
C GLN A 79 15.05 15.70 -1.13
N ASN A 80 16.10 14.98 -1.54
CA ASN A 80 16.18 14.37 -2.87
C ASN A 80 15.04 13.36 -3.08
N PHE A 81 14.72 12.54 -2.08
CA PHE A 81 13.59 11.62 -2.16
C PHE A 81 12.27 12.36 -2.39
N TYR A 82 11.97 13.40 -1.60
CA TYR A 82 10.76 14.20 -1.78
C TYR A 82 10.71 14.88 -3.16
N GLN A 83 11.82 15.44 -3.63
CA GLN A 83 11.89 16.04 -4.96
C GLN A 83 11.62 15.02 -6.06
N ASN A 84 12.21 13.82 -5.98
CA ASN A 84 11.96 12.74 -6.93
C ASN A 84 10.48 12.31 -6.93
N VAL A 85 9.86 12.21 -5.75
CA VAL A 85 8.42 11.91 -5.63
C VAL A 85 7.57 13.00 -6.30
N GLU A 86 7.88 14.28 -6.10
CA GLU A 86 7.15 15.38 -6.73
C GLU A 86 7.35 15.46 -8.25
N GLN A 87 8.56 15.13 -8.73
CA GLN A 87 8.82 14.98 -10.16
C GLN A 87 7.98 13.85 -10.77
N LEU A 88 7.92 12.69 -10.11
CA LEU A 88 7.07 11.58 -10.54
C LEU A 88 5.59 12.00 -10.58
N ARG A 89 5.09 12.65 -9.52
CA ARG A 89 3.71 13.17 -9.48
C ARG A 89 3.39 14.13 -10.62
N THR A 90 4.36 14.96 -11.01
CA THR A 90 4.18 15.94 -12.08
C THR A 90 4.24 15.29 -13.46
N ALA A 91 5.18 14.34 -13.66
CA ALA A 91 5.34 13.63 -14.92
C ALA A 91 4.15 12.75 -15.28
N TYR A 92 3.48 12.17 -14.27
CA TYR A 92 2.34 11.27 -14.45
C TYR A 92 1.00 11.89 -14.07
N ARG A 93 0.89 13.23 -14.09
CA ARG A 93 -0.36 13.95 -13.81
C ARG A 93 -1.32 13.82 -15.01
N GLU A 94 -2.05 12.70 -15.03
CA GLU A 94 -3.19 12.31 -15.87
C GLU A 94 -3.26 12.86 -17.30
N ASP A 95 -2.90 12.02 -18.27
CA ASP A 95 -3.78 11.81 -19.43
C ASP A 95 -4.81 10.74 -19.03
N ARG A 96 -6.09 10.98 -19.34
CA ARG A 96 -7.17 10.04 -19.03
C ARG A 96 -6.80 8.65 -19.58
N PRO A 97 -6.77 7.59 -18.76
CA PRO A 97 -6.63 6.26 -19.31
C PRO A 97 -7.86 5.97 -20.19
N GLU A 98 -7.58 5.47 -21.39
CA GLU A 98 -8.58 4.86 -22.26
C GLU A 98 -9.35 3.78 -21.49
N VAL A 99 -10.63 3.58 -21.82
CA VAL A 99 -11.45 2.55 -21.17
C VAL A 99 -10.78 1.19 -21.39
N ASP A 100 -10.34 0.56 -20.30
CA ASP A 100 -9.64 -0.72 -20.31
C ASP A 100 -10.49 -1.80 -19.64
N ASP A 101 -11.07 -2.66 -20.47
CA ASP A 101 -11.92 -3.77 -20.05
C ASP A 101 -11.13 -5.02 -19.63
N ARG A 102 -9.79 -4.96 -19.61
CA ARG A 102 -8.98 -6.10 -19.16
C ARG A 102 -9.14 -6.36 -17.66
N VAL A 103 -8.81 -7.59 -17.29
CA VAL A 103 -8.66 -8.00 -15.88
C VAL A 103 -7.19 -7.98 -15.52
N TRP A 104 -6.84 -7.17 -14.52
CA TRP A 104 -5.49 -6.98 -14.03
C TRP A 104 -5.30 -7.66 -12.68
N MET A 105 -4.23 -8.42 -12.53
CA MET A 105 -3.87 -9.00 -11.23
C MET A 105 -3.03 -8.03 -10.40
N LEU A 106 -3.40 -7.88 -9.13
CA LEU A 106 -2.61 -7.17 -8.12
C LEU A 106 -2.30 -8.16 -7.00
N LYS A 107 -1.01 -8.43 -6.75
CA LYS A 107 -0.58 -9.47 -5.81
C LYS A 107 -0.21 -8.94 -4.43
N GLU A 108 0.25 -7.70 -4.35
CA GLU A 108 0.77 -7.14 -3.10
C GLU A 108 -0.35 -6.53 -2.27
N ASP A 109 -0.58 -7.06 -1.07
CA ASP A 109 -1.67 -6.68 -0.18
C ASP A 109 -1.64 -5.19 0.18
N ALA A 110 -0.46 -4.67 0.51
CA ALA A 110 -0.27 -3.25 0.83
C ALA A 110 -0.64 -2.34 -0.34
N SER A 111 -0.28 -2.74 -1.56
CA SER A 111 -0.64 -2.01 -2.78
C SER A 111 -2.14 -2.05 -3.05
N MET A 112 -2.84 -3.15 -2.72
CA MET A 112 -4.31 -3.21 -2.84
C MET A 112 -4.99 -2.19 -1.94
N LEU A 113 -4.60 -2.13 -0.67
CA LEU A 113 -5.20 -1.18 0.28
C LEU A 113 -4.93 0.27 -0.12
N LEU A 114 -3.71 0.59 -0.57
CA LEU A 114 -3.39 1.92 -1.09
C LEU A 114 -4.21 2.27 -2.35
N THR A 115 -4.41 1.30 -3.24
CA THR A 115 -5.24 1.48 -4.45
C THR A 115 -6.70 1.76 -4.09
N MET A 116 -7.25 0.99 -3.14
CA MET A 116 -8.61 1.20 -2.64
C MET A 116 -8.78 2.59 -2.02
N GLU A 117 -7.83 3.00 -1.17
CA GLU A 117 -7.82 4.32 -0.55
C GLU A 117 -7.80 5.43 -1.62
N GLU A 118 -6.95 5.32 -2.64
CA GLU A 118 -6.88 6.29 -3.73
C GLU A 118 -8.17 6.33 -4.56
N TRP A 119 -8.76 5.18 -4.88
CA TRP A 119 -10.03 5.12 -5.61
C TRP A 119 -11.18 5.74 -4.82
N ILE A 120 -11.26 5.48 -3.51
CA ILE A 120 -12.24 6.11 -2.60
C ILE A 120 -12.04 7.63 -2.60
N GLN A 121 -10.81 8.12 -2.45
CA GLN A 121 -10.52 9.56 -2.44
C GLN A 121 -10.84 10.26 -3.77
N LYS A 122 -10.74 9.54 -4.90
CA LYS A 122 -11.04 10.05 -6.24
C LYS A 122 -12.49 9.80 -6.70
N ALA A 123 -13.28 9.05 -5.93
CA ALA A 123 -14.67 8.74 -6.29
C ALA A 123 -15.49 10.03 -6.48
N ALA A 124 -16.32 10.03 -7.52
CA ALA A 124 -17.09 11.19 -7.96
C ALA A 124 -18.61 11.02 -7.78
N THR A 125 -19.13 9.80 -7.90
CA THR A 125 -20.58 9.53 -7.91
C THR A 125 -20.97 8.50 -6.85
N SER A 126 -20.24 7.40 -6.72
CA SER A 126 -20.63 6.32 -5.81
C SER A 126 -19.50 5.41 -5.36
N ILE A 127 -19.68 4.79 -4.20
CA ILE A 127 -18.81 3.79 -3.62
C ILE A 127 -19.68 2.68 -3.04
N ARG A 128 -19.48 1.44 -3.49
CA ARG A 128 -19.94 0.23 -2.79
C ARG A 128 -18.75 -0.56 -2.31
N LEU A 129 -18.78 -1.02 -1.07
CA LEU A 129 -17.70 -1.85 -0.55
C LEU A 129 -18.19 -2.91 0.43
N SER A 130 -17.51 -4.04 0.42
CA SER A 130 -17.65 -5.08 1.44
C SER A 130 -16.28 -5.40 2.00
N LEU A 131 -16.09 -5.18 3.30
CA LEU A 131 -14.82 -5.34 3.99
C LEU A 131 -15.00 -5.93 5.39
N TRP A 132 -13.89 -6.43 5.93
CA TRP A 132 -13.79 -6.78 7.33
C TRP A 132 -13.71 -5.53 8.21
N ALA A 133 -14.23 -5.62 9.43
CA ALA A 133 -14.32 -4.50 10.37
C ALA A 133 -13.00 -3.74 10.58
N ASP A 134 -11.88 -4.46 10.69
CA ASP A 134 -10.54 -3.91 10.87
C ASP A 134 -10.05 -3.12 9.65
N GLU A 135 -10.35 -3.60 8.45
CA GLU A 135 -10.02 -2.93 7.19
C GLU A 135 -10.95 -1.75 6.91
N PHE A 136 -12.23 -1.91 7.24
CA PHE A 136 -13.22 -0.84 7.14
C PHE A 136 -12.84 0.32 8.06
N GLU A 137 -12.46 0.06 9.32
CA GLU A 137 -12.05 1.11 10.28
C GLU A 137 -10.92 1.98 9.72
N ARG A 138 -9.97 1.39 8.97
CA ARG A 138 -8.87 2.12 8.32
C ARG A 138 -9.35 3.06 7.20
N LEU A 139 -10.34 2.64 6.41
CA LEU A 139 -10.87 3.42 5.28
C LEU A 139 -12.02 4.35 5.67
N LYS A 140 -12.63 4.13 6.84
CA LYS A 140 -13.80 4.86 7.36
C LYS A 140 -13.67 6.39 7.27
N PRO A 141 -12.55 7.04 7.65
CA PRO A 141 -12.44 8.49 7.56
C PRO A 141 -12.60 9.02 6.12
N HIS A 142 -12.12 8.27 5.13
CA HIS A 142 -12.25 8.65 3.72
C HIS A 142 -13.67 8.44 3.20
N LEU A 143 -14.32 7.35 3.62
CA LEU A 143 -15.70 7.03 3.25
C LEU A 143 -16.69 8.05 3.81
N GLU A 144 -16.59 8.37 5.10
CA GLU A 144 -17.45 9.36 5.75
C GLU A 144 -17.26 10.76 5.16
N LYS A 145 -16.00 11.13 4.85
CA LYS A 145 -15.70 12.37 4.13
C LYS A 145 -16.38 12.40 2.76
N LYS A 146 -16.32 11.31 2.00
CA LYS A 146 -16.94 11.22 0.67
C LYS A 146 -18.45 11.30 0.72
N GLU A 147 -19.09 10.63 1.68
CA GLU A 147 -20.53 10.74 1.90
C GLU A 147 -20.94 12.19 2.24
N ALA A 148 -20.16 12.87 3.08
CA ALA A 148 -20.37 14.29 3.39
C ALA A 148 -20.19 15.22 2.18
N GLU A 149 -19.34 14.86 1.21
CA GLU A 149 -19.16 15.55 -0.07
C GLU A 149 -20.31 15.26 -1.07
N GLY A 150 -21.26 14.37 -0.72
CA GLY A 150 -22.42 14.04 -1.54
C GLY A 150 -22.25 12.80 -2.43
N VAL A 151 -21.13 12.09 -2.33
CA VAL A 151 -20.92 10.79 -2.99
C VAL A 151 -21.82 9.75 -2.31
N ARG A 152 -22.53 8.92 -3.09
CA ARG A 152 -23.31 7.82 -2.52
C ARG A 152 -22.37 6.75 -1.98
N VAL A 153 -22.42 6.47 -0.68
CA VAL A 153 -21.60 5.42 -0.05
C VAL A 153 -22.53 4.37 0.55
N GLU A 154 -22.36 3.12 0.11
CA GLU A 154 -23.06 1.96 0.67
C GLU A 154 -22.02 0.92 1.06
N ALA A 155 -22.04 0.48 2.31
CA ALA A 155 -21.01 -0.39 2.85
C ALA A 155 -21.60 -1.61 3.55
N LEU A 156 -20.94 -2.74 3.38
CA LEU A 156 -21.14 -3.95 4.16
C LEU A 156 -19.89 -4.23 4.99
N SER A 157 -20.02 -4.24 6.32
CA SER A 157 -18.95 -4.60 7.24
C SER A 157 -19.14 -6.01 7.78
N LEU A 158 -18.14 -6.86 7.65
CA LEU A 158 -18.04 -8.13 8.35
C LEU A 158 -17.42 -7.88 9.74
N GLY A 159 -18.29 -7.89 10.75
CA GLY A 159 -17.97 -7.46 12.10
C GLY A 159 -18.47 -6.03 12.38
N SER A 160 -18.75 -5.76 13.65
CA SER A 160 -19.29 -4.47 14.09
C SER A 160 -18.25 -3.36 14.06
N VAL A 161 -18.61 -2.23 13.47
CA VAL A 161 -17.80 -1.00 13.43
C VAL A 161 -18.69 0.22 13.63
N PRO A 162 -18.36 1.14 14.56
CA PRO A 162 -19.06 2.41 14.66
C PRO A 162 -18.72 3.30 13.46
N SER A 163 -19.75 3.81 12.77
CA SER A 163 -19.59 4.75 11.65
C SER A 163 -20.79 5.70 11.55
N ALA A 164 -20.52 6.88 10.98
CA ALA A 164 -21.53 7.88 10.65
C ALA A 164 -22.19 7.65 9.28
N LEU A 165 -21.74 6.66 8.50
CA LEU A 165 -22.33 6.34 7.19
C LEU A 165 -23.82 6.02 7.30
N ARG A 166 -24.62 6.58 6.39
CA ARG A 166 -26.08 6.39 6.37
C ARG A 166 -26.47 4.97 5.95
N HIS A 167 -25.68 4.36 5.06
CA HIS A 167 -25.96 3.05 4.48
C HIS A 167 -24.85 2.05 4.83
N LEU A 168 -24.70 1.76 6.14
CA LEU A 168 -23.81 0.72 6.63
C LEU A 168 -24.63 -0.49 7.08
N THR A 169 -24.46 -1.60 6.36
CA THR A 169 -24.96 -2.92 6.77
C THR A 169 -23.86 -3.63 7.53
N THR A 170 -24.16 -4.18 8.70
CA THR A 170 -23.19 -4.94 9.51
C THR A 170 -23.61 -6.39 9.59
N PHE A 171 -22.71 -7.29 9.24
CA PHE A 171 -22.87 -8.70 9.55
C PHE A 171 -22.16 -9.03 10.87
N PRO A 172 -22.87 -9.48 11.92
CA PRO A 172 -22.24 -9.94 13.13
C PRO A 172 -21.57 -11.30 12.87
N VAL A 173 -20.24 -11.30 12.78
CA VAL A 173 -19.46 -12.55 12.70
C VAL A 173 -19.31 -13.12 14.11
N PRO A 174 -19.85 -14.32 14.41
CA PRO A 174 -19.63 -14.99 15.68
C PRO A 174 -18.14 -15.23 15.92
N GLU A 175 -17.69 -15.11 17.16
CA GLU A 175 -16.26 -15.16 17.50
C GLU A 175 -15.61 -16.50 17.14
N TRP A 176 -16.37 -17.60 17.18
CA TRP A 176 -15.91 -18.94 16.81
C TRP A 176 -15.79 -19.15 15.29
N GLU A 177 -16.45 -18.33 14.47
CA GLU A 177 -16.33 -18.40 13.00
C GLU A 177 -15.21 -17.51 12.47
N ARG A 178 -14.79 -16.45 13.19
CA ARG A 178 -13.84 -15.45 12.67
C ARG A 178 -12.58 -15.98 11.98
N HIS A 179 -12.09 -17.16 12.38
CA HIS A 179 -10.88 -17.78 11.83
C HIS A 179 -11.14 -18.81 10.72
N SER A 180 -12.38 -19.27 10.54
CA SER A 180 -12.73 -20.22 9.47
C SER A 180 -13.16 -19.54 8.17
N LEU A 181 -13.31 -18.21 8.20
CA LEU A 181 -13.78 -17.43 7.07
C LEU A 181 -12.62 -16.99 6.19
N GLU A 182 -12.70 -17.27 4.89
CA GLU A 182 -11.75 -16.69 3.94
C GLU A 182 -11.93 -15.16 3.90
N ARG A 183 -10.82 -14.43 4.02
CA ARG A 183 -10.84 -12.96 3.93
C ARG A 183 -10.99 -12.55 2.49
N TRP A 184 -11.82 -11.56 2.24
CA TRP A 184 -12.01 -10.98 0.93
C TRP A 184 -12.33 -9.50 1.04
N ARG A 185 -12.18 -8.80 -0.07
CA ARG A 185 -12.45 -7.37 -0.22
C ARG A 185 -13.17 -7.15 -1.53
N LEU A 186 -14.24 -6.39 -1.50
CA LEU A 186 -14.89 -5.87 -2.70
C LEU A 186 -14.97 -4.36 -2.60
N LEU A 187 -14.56 -3.69 -3.66
CA LEU A 187 -14.72 -2.25 -3.85
C LEU A 187 -15.23 -2.00 -5.27
N ILE A 188 -16.30 -1.25 -5.38
CA ILE A 188 -16.90 -0.79 -6.63
C ILE A 188 -16.97 0.73 -6.55
N VAL A 189 -16.34 1.43 -7.50
CA VAL A 189 -16.30 2.89 -7.52
C VAL A 189 -16.93 3.41 -8.81
N ASP A 190 -17.80 4.40 -8.65
CA ASP A 190 -18.50 5.15 -9.69
C ASP A 190 -19.27 4.28 -10.69
N GLU A 191 -19.61 3.04 -10.32
CA GLU A 191 -20.20 2.03 -11.21
C GLU A 191 -19.40 1.85 -12.51
N SER A 192 -18.08 2.04 -12.45
CA SER A 192 -17.20 1.98 -13.63
C SER A 192 -16.02 1.04 -13.47
N ARG A 193 -15.68 0.65 -12.23
CA ARG A 193 -14.52 -0.19 -11.94
C ARG A 193 -14.69 -0.95 -10.64
N ILE A 194 -14.04 -2.11 -10.58
CA ILE A 194 -14.03 -2.97 -9.41
C ILE A 194 -12.61 -3.33 -8.99
N LEU A 195 -12.44 -3.55 -7.70
CA LEU A 195 -11.33 -4.28 -7.09
C LEU A 195 -11.92 -5.38 -6.22
N LEU A 196 -11.62 -6.63 -6.57
CA LEU A 196 -11.94 -7.80 -5.76
C LEU A 196 -10.63 -8.41 -5.29
N ALA A 197 -10.48 -8.66 -4.00
CA ALA A 197 -9.35 -9.40 -3.45
C ALA A 197 -9.84 -10.57 -2.61
N ILE A 198 -9.20 -11.73 -2.77
CA ILE A 198 -9.56 -12.95 -2.03
C ILE A 198 -8.28 -13.55 -1.44
N PHE A 199 -8.35 -13.95 -0.16
CA PHE A 199 -7.28 -14.64 0.52
C PHE A 199 -7.30 -16.11 0.14
N HIS A 200 -6.26 -16.59 -0.51
CA HIS A 200 -6.15 -17.97 -0.94
C HIS A 200 -4.71 -18.46 -0.88
N ASN A 201 -4.49 -19.64 -0.29
CA ASN A 201 -3.16 -20.25 -0.08
C ASN A 201 -2.16 -19.35 0.67
N GLY A 202 -2.62 -18.65 1.70
CA GLY A 202 -1.76 -17.82 2.56
C GLY A 202 -1.46 -16.41 2.03
N GLU A 203 -2.02 -16.04 0.87
CA GLU A 203 -1.78 -14.75 0.23
C GLU A 203 -3.11 -14.10 -0.21
N MET A 204 -3.19 -12.78 -0.11
CA MET A 204 -4.27 -12.01 -0.71
C MET A 204 -4.00 -11.82 -2.20
N LYS A 205 -4.97 -12.14 -3.07
CA LYS A 205 -4.85 -11.93 -4.52
C LYS A 205 -6.00 -11.06 -5.01
N GLY A 206 -5.62 -9.92 -5.59
CA GLY A 206 -6.53 -8.91 -6.12
C GLY A 206 -6.69 -9.02 -7.63
N VAL A 207 -7.89 -8.71 -8.10
CA VAL A 207 -8.20 -8.43 -9.50
C VAL A 207 -8.84 -7.06 -9.60
N MET A 208 -8.48 -6.32 -10.65
CA MET A 208 -9.07 -5.04 -10.99
C MET A 208 -9.56 -5.07 -12.42
N THR A 209 -10.72 -4.48 -12.69
CA THR A 209 -11.24 -4.33 -14.06
C THR A 209 -12.24 -3.18 -14.14
N SER A 210 -12.33 -2.57 -15.33
CA SER A 210 -13.38 -1.60 -15.68
C SER A 210 -14.40 -2.17 -16.66
N SER A 211 -14.34 -3.48 -16.94
CA SER A 211 -15.29 -4.14 -17.83
C SER A 211 -16.73 -4.00 -17.29
N PRO A 212 -17.67 -3.44 -18.08
CA PRO A 212 -19.04 -3.20 -17.64
C PRO A 212 -19.78 -4.46 -17.19
N GLN A 213 -19.48 -5.62 -17.79
CA GLN A 213 -20.08 -6.91 -17.44
C GLN A 213 -19.69 -7.34 -16.02
N PHE A 214 -18.42 -7.19 -15.67
CA PHE A 214 -17.94 -7.50 -14.33
C PHE A 214 -18.46 -6.47 -13.31
N VAL A 215 -18.43 -5.18 -13.65
CA VAL A 215 -18.96 -4.13 -12.77
C VAL A 215 -20.42 -4.41 -12.41
N GLN A 216 -21.27 -4.69 -13.41
CA GLN A 216 -22.68 -5.02 -13.17
C GLN A 216 -22.84 -6.27 -12.31
N PHE A 217 -22.12 -7.36 -12.63
CA PHE A 217 -22.18 -8.60 -11.88
C PHE A 217 -21.82 -8.41 -10.40
N PHE A 218 -20.74 -7.68 -10.11
CA PHE A 218 -20.30 -7.46 -8.74
C PHE A 218 -21.19 -6.46 -7.99
N LEU A 219 -21.84 -5.53 -8.70
CA LEU A 219 -22.84 -4.65 -8.10
C LEU A 219 -24.06 -5.46 -7.64
N ASP A 220 -24.55 -6.37 -8.47
CA ASP A 220 -25.65 -7.28 -8.10
C ASP A 220 -25.22 -8.21 -6.95
N PHE A 221 -24.01 -8.74 -7.00
CA PHE A 221 -23.42 -9.53 -5.91
C PHE A 221 -23.37 -8.75 -4.58
N PHE A 222 -22.95 -7.48 -4.60
CA PHE A 222 -22.95 -6.63 -3.41
C PHE A 222 -24.34 -6.50 -2.78
N TYR A 223 -25.37 -6.24 -3.60
CA TYR A 223 -26.74 -6.13 -3.08
C TYR A 223 -27.31 -7.48 -2.62
N HIS A 224 -26.90 -8.59 -3.23
CA HIS A 224 -27.23 -9.91 -2.71
C HIS A 224 -26.65 -10.11 -1.30
N ASP A 225 -25.39 -9.76 -1.08
CA ASP A 225 -24.75 -9.87 0.23
C ASP A 225 -25.40 -8.96 1.29
N VAL A 226 -25.75 -7.73 0.90
CA VAL A 226 -26.49 -6.80 1.77
C VAL A 226 -27.87 -7.38 2.11
N ALA A 227 -28.62 -7.84 1.11
CA ALA A 227 -29.96 -8.40 1.32
C ALA A 227 -29.92 -9.65 2.21
N LEU A 228 -28.98 -10.56 1.97
CA LEU A 228 -28.78 -11.75 2.80
C LEU A 228 -28.41 -11.38 4.23
N THR A 229 -27.58 -10.34 4.42
CA THR A 229 -27.20 -9.86 5.74
C THR A 229 -28.39 -9.25 6.48
N GLU A 230 -29.20 -8.42 5.82
CA GLU A 230 -30.41 -7.84 6.40
C GLU A 230 -31.45 -8.91 6.78
N ILE A 231 -31.67 -9.90 5.90
CA ILE A 231 -32.56 -11.04 6.18
C ILE A 231 -32.02 -11.84 7.37
N THR A 232 -30.72 -12.13 7.38
CA THR A 232 -30.07 -12.86 8.48
C THR A 232 -30.22 -12.13 9.80
N ASN A 233 -29.97 -10.81 9.83
CA ASN A 233 -30.10 -9.99 11.02
C ASN A 233 -31.55 -9.93 11.54
N ARG A 234 -32.53 -9.92 10.63
CA ARG A 234 -33.95 -9.84 11.00
C ARG A 234 -34.54 -11.16 11.48
N TYR A 235 -34.13 -12.27 10.89
CA TYR A 235 -34.74 -13.59 11.10
C TYR A 235 -33.79 -14.61 11.76
N TYR A 236 -32.73 -14.13 12.43
CA TYR A 236 -31.74 -14.99 13.06
C TYR A 236 -32.38 -16.02 14.00
N ASP A 237 -33.20 -15.56 14.95
CA ASP A 237 -33.82 -16.43 15.96
C ASP A 237 -34.96 -17.30 15.39
N GLU A 238 -35.66 -16.83 14.34
CA GLU A 238 -36.85 -17.50 13.82
C GLU A 238 -36.55 -18.58 12.77
N VAL A 239 -35.56 -18.34 11.91
CA VAL A 239 -35.26 -19.20 10.76
C VAL A 239 -33.92 -19.91 10.94
N LEU A 240 -32.89 -19.23 11.42
CA LEU A 240 -31.54 -19.80 11.46
C LEU A 240 -31.29 -20.70 12.65
N VAL A 241 -32.00 -20.53 13.77
CA VAL A 241 -31.89 -21.42 14.93
C VAL A 241 -32.55 -22.79 14.67
N HIS A 242 -33.55 -22.84 13.80
CA HIS A 242 -34.42 -24.01 13.62
C HIS A 242 -34.33 -24.70 12.25
N ASP A 243 -33.72 -24.06 11.25
CA ASP A 243 -33.53 -24.64 9.91
C ASP A 243 -32.04 -24.80 9.57
N ASP A 244 -31.52 -26.01 9.84
CA ASP A 244 -30.12 -26.35 9.56
C ASP A 244 -29.80 -26.32 8.05
N GLN A 245 -30.78 -26.51 7.16
CA GLN A 245 -30.54 -26.44 5.71
C GLN A 245 -30.26 -25.00 5.27
N ILE A 246 -31.08 -24.05 5.73
CA ILE A 246 -30.88 -22.62 5.45
C ILE A 246 -29.59 -22.12 6.11
N ARG A 247 -29.34 -22.50 7.38
CA ARG A 247 -28.10 -22.15 8.08
C ARG A 247 -26.87 -22.62 7.29
N ASN A 248 -26.84 -23.88 6.85
CA ASN A 248 -25.74 -24.43 6.06
C ASN A 248 -25.57 -23.75 4.69
N LEU A 249 -26.67 -23.34 4.04
CA LEU A 249 -26.60 -22.62 2.77
C LEU A 249 -25.98 -21.23 2.95
N LEU A 250 -26.37 -20.49 4.00
CA LEU A 250 -25.79 -19.18 4.31
C LEU A 250 -24.30 -19.26 4.64
N ILE A 251 -23.86 -20.30 5.35
CA ILE A 251 -22.43 -20.52 5.62
C ILE A 251 -21.67 -20.72 4.31
N LYS A 252 -22.17 -21.55 3.39
CA LYS A 252 -21.54 -21.80 2.07
C LYS A 252 -21.50 -20.59 1.13
N LEU A 253 -22.43 -19.65 1.27
CA LEU A 253 -22.45 -18.45 0.45
C LEU A 253 -21.39 -17.43 0.86
N ARG A 254 -20.84 -17.56 2.07
CA ARG A 254 -19.89 -16.61 2.64
C ARG A 254 -18.46 -17.15 2.70
N TYR A 255 -18.29 -18.48 2.62
CA TYR A 255 -17.01 -19.21 2.72
C TYR A 255 -16.96 -20.42 1.77
#